data_AF-A0A6N8HEA0-F1
#
_entry.id   AF-A0A6N8HEA0-F1
#
_cell.length_a   1.000
_cell.length_b   1.000
_cell.length_c   1.000
_cell.angle_alpha   90.00
_cell.angle_beta   90.00
_cell.angle_gamma   90.00
#
_symmetry.space_group_name_H-M   'P 1'
#
loop_
_entity.id
_entity.type
_entity.pdbx_description
1 polymer ?
#
loop_
_entity_poly.entity_id
_entity_poly.type
_entity_poly.pdbx_seq_one_letter_code
_entity_poly.pdbx_strand_id
1 'polypeptide(L)' 'MKKLLLLLLLVPLTAFNGSGESDVYICTGKSSKRYHYNKNCRGLSNCKADIKEVTLKEAKDKGRTLCGYED' A
#
# COMPACT_ATOMS: atom_id res chain seq x y z
N MET A 1 18.72 27.81 42.62
CA MET A 1 18.35 26.47 43.13
C MET A 1 16.92 26.18 42.74
N LYS A 2 16.63 24.91 42.43
CA LYS A 2 15.33 24.33 42.06
C LYS A 2 15.02 24.32 40.55
N LYS A 3 15.46 23.20 39.96
CA LYS A 3 14.75 22.38 38.95
C LYS A 3 14.78 22.97 37.53
N LEU A 4 15.75 22.65 36.68
CA LEU A 4 16.13 21.31 36.18
C LEU A 4 14.95 20.34 36.13
N LEU A 5 14.71 19.79 34.94
CA LEU A 5 13.64 18.87 34.52
C LEU A 5 12.36 19.54 34.01
N LEU A 6 12.39 19.94 32.74
CA LEU A 6 11.35 19.60 31.76
C LEU A 6 11.95 19.68 30.34
N LEU A 7 13.06 18.96 30.13
CA LEU A 7 13.62 18.62 28.82
C LEU A 7 13.26 17.16 28.53
N LEU A 8 11.96 16.92 28.35
CA LEU A 8 11.33 15.68 27.87
C LEU A 8 10.01 16.18 27.29
N LEU A 9 9.74 16.21 25.98
CA LEU A 9 10.07 15.25 24.95
C LEU A 9 10.21 15.99 23.60
N LEU A 10 11.43 16.13 23.08
CA LEU A 10 11.62 16.17 21.63
C LEU A 10 11.87 14.72 21.21
N VAL A 11 10.81 13.95 21.07
CA VAL A 11 10.86 12.74 20.24
C VAL A 11 10.69 13.25 18.81
N PRO A 12 11.73 13.25 17.96
CA PRO A 12 11.49 13.41 16.54
C PRO A 12 10.60 12.23 16.11
N LEU A 13 9.38 12.51 15.67
CA LEU A 13 8.58 11.57 14.90
C LEU A 13 9.42 11.25 13.66
N THR A 14 10.19 10.17 13.70
CA THR A 14 10.95 9.69 12.55
C THR A 14 9.93 9.41 11.46
N ALA A 15 9.96 10.23 10.41
CA ALA A 15 9.15 10.07 9.22
C ALA A 15 9.31 8.64 8.72
N PHE A 16 8.20 7.93 8.60
CA PHE A 16 8.15 6.62 7.98
C PHE A 16 8.50 6.80 6.50
N ASN A 17 9.77 6.64 6.17
CA ASN A 17 10.24 6.56 4.80
C ASN A 17 9.78 5.20 4.26
N GLY A 18 8.64 5.20 3.56
CA GLY A 18 8.19 4.05 2.77
C GLY A 18 9.28 3.70 1.78
N SER A 19 10.08 2.69 2.14
CA SER A 19 11.26 2.25 1.41
C SER A 19 10.83 1.55 0.13
N GLY A 20 10.73 2.30 -0.99
CA GLY A 20 10.79 1.77 -2.36
C GLY A 20 9.95 0.53 -2.64
N GLU A 21 8.79 0.38 -2.01
CA GLU A 21 7.89 -0.72 -2.32
C GLU A 21 7.25 -0.39 -3.66
N SER A 22 7.35 -1.30 -4.63
CA SER A 22 6.70 -1.11 -5.92
C SER A 22 5.19 -0.98 -5.70
N ASP A 23 4.63 0.15 -6.11
CA ASP A 23 3.19 0.35 -6.08
C ASP A 23 2.51 -0.53 -7.13
N VAL A 24 1.33 -1.03 -6.78
CA VAL A 24 0.49 -1.91 -7.61
C VAL A 24 -0.96 -1.47 -7.49
N TYR A 25 -1.77 -1.86 -8.47
CA TYR A 25 -3.19 -1.58 -8.52
C TYR A 25 -4.01 -2.78 -8.03
N ILE A 26 -5.02 -2.51 -7.22
CA ILE A 26 -6.01 -3.50 -6.77
C ILE A 26 -7.43 -3.00 -7.06
N CYS A 27 -8.30 -3.93 -7.48
CA CYS A 27 -9.74 -3.70 -7.44
C CYS A 27 -10.26 -3.90 -6.01
N THR A 28 -11.02 -2.93 -5.48
CA THR A 28 -11.54 -2.92 -4.11
C THR A 28 -12.79 -3.79 -3.90
N GLY A 29 -13.35 -4.34 -4.98
CA GLY A 29 -14.48 -5.27 -4.89
C GLY A 29 -14.17 -6.47 -4.01
N LYS A 30 -15.16 -6.91 -3.22
CA LYS A 30 -15.01 -8.01 -2.24
C LYS A 30 -14.52 -9.33 -2.85
N SER A 31 -14.83 -9.58 -4.12
CA SER A 31 -14.44 -10.79 -4.85
C SER A 31 -13.06 -10.69 -5.51
N SER A 32 -12.41 -9.53 -5.49
CA SER A 32 -11.10 -9.36 -6.10
C SER A 32 -10.04 -10.14 -5.32
N LYS A 33 -9.18 -10.87 -6.04
CA LYS A 33 -8.11 -11.71 -5.46
C LYS A 33 -6.74 -11.40 -6.06
N ARG A 34 -6.68 -10.44 -6.99
CA ARG A 34 -5.49 -10.13 -7.79
C ARG A 34 -4.98 -8.72 -7.52
N TYR A 35 -3.68 -8.54 -7.65
CA TYR A 35 -3.04 -7.23 -7.83
C TYR A 35 -2.43 -7.14 -9.23
N HIS A 36 -2.20 -5.90 -9.68
CA HIS A 36 -1.84 -5.58 -11.06
C HIS A 36 -0.67 -4.59 -11.07
N TYR A 37 0.35 -4.81 -11.91
CA TYR A 37 1.42 -3.82 -12.08
C TYR A 37 0.98 -2.71 -13.02
N ASN A 38 0.18 -3.05 -14.03
CA ASN A 38 -0.36 -2.10 -14.98
C ASN A 38 -1.80 -1.71 -14.63
N LYS A 39 -2.07 -0.40 -14.49
CA LYS A 39 -3.43 0.13 -14.27
C LYS A 39 -4.41 -0.20 -15.41
N ASN A 40 -3.89 -0.48 -16.60
CA ASN A 40 -4.65 -0.85 -17.80
C ASN A 40 -4.63 -2.36 -18.07
N CYS A 41 -4.19 -3.19 -17.11
CA CYS A 41 -4.20 -4.65 -17.25
C CYS A 41 -5.57 -5.15 -17.70
N ARG A 42 -5.60 -6.08 -18.66
CA ARG A 42 -6.83 -6.72 -19.16
C ARG A 42 -7.65 -7.30 -18.00
N GLY A 43 -7.01 -7.91 -17.02
CA GLY A 43 -7.66 -8.47 -15.84
C GLY A 43 -8.31 -7.44 -14.91
N LEU A 44 -7.88 -6.17 -14.98
CA LEU A 44 -8.41 -5.08 -14.15
C LEU A 44 -9.63 -4.39 -14.80
N SER A 45 -9.79 -4.53 -16.12
CA SER A 45 -10.88 -3.89 -16.92
C SER A 45 -12.30 -4.24 -16.45
N ASN A 46 -12.49 -5.41 -15.83
CA ASN A 46 -13.79 -5.86 -15.33
C ASN A 46 -14.09 -5.42 -13.88
N CYS A 47 -13.23 -4.59 -13.28
CA CYS A 47 -13.47 -4.08 -11.93
C CYS A 47 -14.74 -3.21 -11.91
N LYS A 48 -15.74 -3.62 -11.13
CA LYS A 48 -17.01 -2.89 -10.93
C LYS A 48 -17.00 -1.95 -9.72
N ALA A 49 -15.85 -1.81 -9.07
CA ALA A 49 -15.63 -1.02 -7.87
C ALA A 49 -14.42 -0.10 -8.11
N ASP A 50 -13.97 0.59 -7.07
CA ASP A 50 -12.81 1.48 -7.19
C ASP A 50 -11.52 0.69 -7.40
N ILE A 51 -10.63 1.27 -8.20
CA ILE A 51 -9.24 0.84 -8.34
C ILE A 51 -8.40 1.68 -7.38
N LYS A 52 -7.60 1.04 -6.54
CA LYS A 52 -6.67 1.71 -5.62
C LYS A 52 -5.23 1.31 -5.91
N GLU A 53 -4.34 2.28 -5.81
CA GLU A 53 -2.90 2.07 -5.78
C GLU A 53 -2.49 1.79 -4.33
N VAL A 54 -1.75 0.71 -4.13
CA VAL A 54 -1.27 0.23 -2.83
C VAL A 54 0.13 -0.33 -3.02
N THR A 55 0.89 -0.48 -1.94
CA THR A 55 2.19 -1.13 -2.06
C THR A 55 2.04 -2.62 -2.37
N LEU A 56 3.02 -3.21 -3.07
CA LEU A 56 3.05 -4.66 -3.32
C LEU A 56 2.98 -5.47 -2.02
N LYS A 57 3.58 -4.98 -0.94
CA LYS A 57 3.51 -5.62 0.37
C LYS A 57 2.09 -5.61 0.90
N GLU A 58 1.40 -4.48 0.88
CA GLU A 58 0.00 -4.38 1.31
C GLU A 58 -0.90 -5.33 0.51
N ALA A 59 -0.71 -5.41 -0.81
CA ALA A 59 -1.47 -6.33 -1.65
C ALA A 59 -1.25 -7.80 -1.24
N LYS A 60 0.01 -8.20 -1.00
CA LYS A 60 0.36 -9.56 -0.54
C LYS A 60 -0.17 -9.85 0.86
N ASP A 61 -0.07 -8.90 1.79
CA ASP A 61 -0.60 -9.01 3.15
C ASP A 61 -2.12 -9.18 3.16
N LYS A 62 -2.81 -8.59 2.18
CA LYS A 62 -4.25 -8.79 1.92
C LYS A 62 -4.58 -10.11 1.21
N GLY A 63 -3.61 -11.00 1.05
CA GLY A 63 -3.76 -12.29 0.37
C GLY A 63 -3.99 -12.19 -1.13
N ARG A 64 -3.64 -11.06 -1.76
CA ARG A 64 -3.77 -10.88 -3.22
C ARG A 64 -2.59 -11.53 -3.93
N THR A 65 -2.85 -12.08 -5.11
CA THR A 65 -1.84 -12.72 -5.97
C THR A 65 -1.68 -11.97 -7.28
N LEU A 66 -0.57 -12.16 -7.99
CA LEU A 66 -0.37 -11.53 -9.29
C LEU A 66 -1.48 -11.91 -10.28
N CYS A 67 -1.96 -10.96 -11.07
CA CYS A 67 -2.84 -11.24 -12.20
C CYS A 67 -2.09 -12.01 -13.30
N GLY A 68 -2.71 -13.03 -13.89
CA GLY A 68 -2.10 -13.83 -14.96
C GLY A 68 -2.09 -13.15 -16.33
N TYR A 69 -2.66 -11.94 -16.45
CA TYR A 69 -2.70 -11.11 -17.66
C TYR A 69 -1.80 -9.89 -17.53
N GLU A 70 -0.75 -9.98 -16.73
CA GLU A 70 0.32 -8.98 -16.72
C GLU A 70 1.35 -9.42 -17.76
N ASP A 71 1.06 -9.10 -19.03
CA ASP A 71 1.93 -9.22 -20.19
C ASP A 71 2.74 -7.94 -20.46
#